data_AF-A0A9D6G3D3-F1
#
_entry.id   AF-A0A9D6G3D3-F1
#
_cell.length_a   1.000
_cell.length_b   1.000
_cell.length_c   1.000
_cell.angle_alpha   90.00
_cell.angle_beta   90.00
_cell.angle_gamma   90.00
#
_symmetry.space_group_name_H-M   'P 1'
#
loop_
_entity.id
_entity.type
_entity.pdbx_description
1 polymer ?
#
loop_
_entity_poly.entity_id
_entity_poly.type
_entity_poly.pdbx_seq_one_letter_code
_entity_poly.pdbx_strand_id
1 'polypeptide(L)'
;MPLYEWRCARCDLTFEALVAVDAAKRRRPCPRCRRPSARVMSAARFNSGRAAAPIEARAPGAKPDVTRLQVPSLARMCWMDDRSAARLAAYKHGRGAEYDDTMATRREAKKRYGVAEEPPASHPHGHSPLADPAVFARRTAAARKSAKRSSAAKPRGAETVE
;
A
#
# COMPACT_ATOMS: atom_id res chain seq x y z
N MET A 1 -7.92 13.10 -38.79
CA MET A 1 -6.87 12.12 -39.17
C MET A 1 -5.77 12.18 -38.13
N PRO A 2 -5.31 11.03 -37.59
CA PRO A 2 -4.25 11.02 -36.59
C PRO A 2 -2.92 11.55 -37.15
N LEU A 3 -2.18 12.23 -36.28
CA LEU A 3 -0.82 12.70 -36.52
C LEU A 3 0.16 11.61 -36.10
N TYR A 4 1.11 11.27 -36.94
CA TYR A 4 2.19 10.35 -36.60
C TYR A 4 3.54 10.97 -36.92
N GLU A 5 4.57 10.46 -36.26
CA GLU A 5 5.95 10.89 -36.36
C GLU A 5 6.77 9.84 -37.13
N TRP A 6 7.64 10.29 -38.04
CA TRP A 6 8.60 9.44 -38.73
C TRP A 6 10.00 10.01 -38.61
N ARG A 7 11.01 9.13 -38.58
CA ARG A 7 12.42 9.50 -38.59
C ARG A 7 13.14 8.88 -39.78
N CYS A 8 13.88 9.71 -40.51
CA CYS A 8 14.74 9.24 -41.59
C CYS A 8 16.08 8.76 -41.07
N ALA A 9 16.50 7.54 -41.39
CA ALA A 9 17.79 6.99 -40.96
C ALA A 9 19.02 7.61 -41.65
N ARG A 10 18.83 8.40 -42.73
CA ARG A 10 19.95 9.00 -43.48
C ARG A 10 20.27 10.42 -43.02
N CYS A 11 19.24 11.26 -42.89
CA CYS A 11 19.42 12.68 -42.58
C CYS A 11 18.88 13.04 -41.19
N ASP A 12 18.51 12.04 -40.39
CA ASP A 12 17.95 12.15 -39.03
C ASP A 12 16.78 13.12 -38.88
N LEU A 13 16.16 13.50 -39.99
CA LEU A 13 15.01 14.37 -39.98
C LEU A 13 13.81 13.62 -39.42
N THR A 14 13.32 14.13 -38.30
CA THR A 14 12.00 13.80 -37.77
C THR A 14 10.98 14.69 -38.45
N PHE A 15 9.88 14.10 -38.90
CA PHE A 15 8.77 14.84 -39.50
C PHE A 15 7.44 14.20 -39.17
N GLU A 16 6.40 15.03 -39.17
CA GLU A 16 5.05 14.65 -38.80
C GLU A 16 4.14 14.67 -40.03
N ALA A 17 3.12 13.81 -40.02
CA ALA A 17 2.08 13.87 -41.02
C ALA A 17 0.74 13.30 -40.56
N LEU A 18 -0.31 13.90 -41.10
CA LEU A 18 -1.69 13.43 -40.99
C LEU A 18 -1.90 12.28 -41.98
N VAL A 19 -2.16 11.08 -41.49
CA VAL A 19 -2.46 9.92 -42.35
C VAL A 19 -3.62 9.10 -41.77
N ALA A 20 -4.27 8.33 -42.63
CA ALA A 20 -5.22 7.31 -42.19
C ALA A 20 -4.50 6.23 -41.35
N VAL A 21 -5.21 5.60 -40.43
CA VAL A 21 -4.66 4.61 -39.50
C VAL A 21 -3.98 3.45 -40.24
N ASP A 22 -4.59 2.96 -41.32
CA ASP A 22 -4.04 1.87 -42.13
C ASP A 22 -2.75 2.26 -42.86
N ALA A 23 -2.65 3.54 -43.24
CA ALA A 23 -1.47 4.09 -43.89
C ALA A 23 -0.33 4.35 -42.90
N ALA A 24 -0.61 4.43 -41.60
CA ALA A 24 0.39 4.71 -40.56
C ALA A 24 1.44 3.60 -40.41
N LYS A 25 1.13 2.36 -40.80
CA LYS A 25 2.07 1.23 -40.77
C LYS A 25 3.08 1.27 -41.92
N ARG A 26 2.83 2.07 -42.96
CA ARG A 26 3.67 2.16 -44.16
C ARG A 26 4.84 3.10 -43.93
N ARG A 27 6.00 2.79 -44.54
CA ARG A 27 7.15 3.71 -44.59
C ARG A 27 6.79 4.90 -45.49
N ARG A 28 7.14 6.12 -45.07
CA ARG A 28 6.90 7.33 -45.87
C ARG A 28 8.21 7.86 -46.45
N PRO A 29 8.20 8.51 -47.62
CA PRO A 29 9.39 9.17 -48.14
C PRO A 29 9.75 10.37 -47.28
N CYS A 30 11.03 10.50 -46.94
CA CYS A 30 11.56 11.67 -46.25
C CYS A 30 11.43 12.93 -47.15
N PRO A 31 10.95 14.07 -46.64
CA PRO A 31 10.79 15.28 -47.46
C PRO A 31 12.13 15.86 -47.95
N ARG A 32 13.25 15.54 -47.28
CA ARG A 32 14.59 16.05 -47.63
C ARG A 32 15.34 15.16 -48.62
N CYS A 33 15.32 13.85 -48.42
CA CYS A 33 16.14 12.90 -49.21
C CYS A 33 15.35 11.83 -49.96
N ARG A 34 14.01 11.86 -49.88
CA ARG A 34 13.05 10.94 -50.53
C ARG A 34 13.20 9.45 -50.19
N ARG A 35 14.12 9.08 -49.29
CA ARG A 35 14.29 7.70 -48.80
C ARG A 35 13.17 7.31 -47.82
N PRO A 36 12.85 6.02 -47.70
CA PRO A 36 11.83 5.55 -46.77
C PRO A 36 12.24 5.78 -45.31
N SER A 37 11.38 6.45 -44.54
CA SER A 37 11.49 6.67 -43.10
C SER A 37 10.63 5.68 -42.32
N ALA A 38 11.10 5.30 -41.13
CA ALA A 38 10.34 4.44 -40.22
C ALA A 38 9.48 5.31 -39.29
N ARG A 39 8.28 4.83 -38.95
CA ARG A 39 7.43 5.49 -37.96
C ARG A 39 8.12 5.38 -36.61
N VAL A 40 8.27 6.49 -35.91
CA VAL A 40 8.73 6.51 -34.52
C VAL A 40 7.48 6.59 -33.66
N MET A 41 7.34 5.63 -32.74
CA MET A 41 6.40 5.80 -31.64
C MET A 41 7.16 6.53 -30.56
N SER A 42 6.81 7.79 -30.30
CA SER A 42 7.39 8.57 -29.22
C SER A 42 7.11 7.80 -27.92
N ALA A 43 8.12 7.10 -27.42
CA ALA A 43 8.04 6.46 -26.11
C ALA A 43 8.07 7.60 -25.10
N ALA A 44 6.89 7.98 -24.58
CA ALA A 44 6.85 8.78 -23.37
C ALA A 44 7.66 8.01 -22.32
N ARG A 45 8.83 8.53 -21.93
CA ARG A 45 9.60 7.99 -20.81
C ARG A 45 8.89 8.37 -19.52
N PHE A 46 7.92 7.56 -19.14
CA PHE A 46 7.48 7.49 -17.76
C PHE A 46 8.57 6.75 -16.99
N ASN A 47 9.29 7.47 -16.14
CA ASN A 47 10.23 6.88 -15.20
C ASN A 47 9.43 6.05 -14.18
N SER A 48 9.14 4.79 -14.51
CA SER A 48 8.45 3.86 -13.63
C SER A 48 9.47 3.29 -12.65
N GLY A 49 9.35 3.68 -11.37
CA GLY A 49 9.91 2.90 -10.29
C GLY A 49 9.24 1.53 -10.25
N ARG A 50 9.80 0.59 -11.03
CA ARG A 50 9.44 -0.82 -11.28
C ARG A 50 8.13 -1.08 -12.03
N ALA A 51 8.18 -2.03 -12.97
CA ALA A 51 7.07 -2.45 -13.81
C ALA A 51 5.79 -2.67 -12.98
N ALA A 52 4.74 -1.94 -13.32
CA ALA A 52 3.40 -2.14 -12.81
C ALA A 52 2.37 -1.77 -13.90
N ALA A 53 1.25 -2.48 -13.89
CA ALA A 53 0.10 -2.42 -14.79
C ALA A 53 -0.35 -1.01 -15.25
N PRO A 54 -1.04 -0.89 -16.40
CA PRO A 54 -1.43 0.40 -17.01
C PRO A 54 -2.24 1.29 -16.05
N ILE A 55 -1.83 2.56 -16.00
CA ILE A 55 -2.30 3.61 -15.09
C ILE A 55 -3.45 4.36 -15.78
N GLU A 56 -4.66 4.29 -15.25
CA GLU A 56 -5.74 5.22 -15.64
C GLU A 56 -5.44 6.64 -15.16
N ALA A 57 -5.67 7.62 -16.03
CA ALA A 57 -5.37 9.03 -15.80
C ALA A 57 -6.24 9.62 -14.68
N ARG A 58 -5.58 10.16 -13.66
CA ARG A 58 -6.19 10.83 -12.51
C ARG A 58 -6.62 12.26 -12.90
N ALA A 59 -7.82 12.67 -12.53
CA ALA A 59 -8.34 14.01 -12.81
C ALA A 59 -7.43 15.13 -12.23
N PRO A 60 -7.21 16.25 -12.96
CA PRO A 60 -6.43 17.38 -12.47
C PRO A 60 -7.16 18.03 -11.28
N GLY A 61 -6.52 18.01 -10.11
CA GLY A 61 -7.11 18.42 -8.83
C GLY A 61 -7.33 17.27 -7.83
N ALA A 62 -7.12 16.02 -8.26
CA ALA A 62 -7.18 14.87 -7.36
C ALA A 62 -6.02 14.90 -6.36
N LYS A 63 -6.32 15.26 -5.10
CA LYS A 63 -5.38 15.18 -3.96
C LYS A 63 -4.59 13.87 -4.03
N PRO A 64 -3.26 13.86 -3.79
CA PRO A 64 -2.47 12.63 -3.82
C PRO A 64 -3.17 11.54 -2.99
N ASP A 65 -3.28 10.33 -3.54
CA ASP A 65 -4.00 9.23 -2.89
C ASP A 65 -3.36 8.96 -1.52
N VAL A 66 -4.13 9.12 -0.44
CA VAL A 66 -3.66 8.90 0.93
C VAL A 66 -3.14 7.49 1.14
N THR A 67 -3.60 6.54 0.31
CA THR A 67 -3.18 5.13 0.38
C THR A 67 -1.89 4.83 -0.37
N ARG A 68 -1.38 5.79 -1.17
CA ARG A 68 -0.16 5.64 -1.98
C ARG A 68 0.95 6.62 -1.59
N LEU A 69 0.88 7.16 -0.36
CA LEU A 69 1.94 8.02 0.17
C LEU A 69 3.26 7.24 0.28
N GLN A 70 4.39 7.94 0.10
CA GLN A 70 5.70 7.30 0.16
C GLN A 70 5.92 6.75 1.57
N VAL A 71 5.96 5.43 1.66
CA VAL A 71 6.25 4.72 2.90
C VAL A 71 7.77 4.75 3.13
N PRO A 72 8.25 5.17 4.31
CA PRO A 72 9.66 5.06 4.67
C PRO A 72 10.14 3.62 4.57
N SER A 73 11.32 3.39 3.96
CA SER A 73 11.89 2.05 3.78
C SER A 73 11.97 1.24 5.08
N LEU A 74 12.24 1.90 6.21
CA LEU A 74 12.29 1.28 7.54
C LEU A 74 10.96 0.64 7.96
N ALA A 75 9.81 1.17 7.55
CA ALA A 75 8.51 0.59 7.90
C ALA A 75 8.34 -0.80 7.28
N ARG A 76 8.94 -1.06 6.11
CA ARG A 76 8.94 -2.39 5.47
C ARG A 76 9.96 -3.34 6.07
N MET A 77 11.04 -2.82 6.65
CA MET A 77 12.07 -3.65 7.30
C MET A 77 11.60 -4.26 8.62
N CYS A 78 10.64 -3.63 9.31
CA CYS A 78 10.07 -4.14 10.55
C CYS A 78 8.88 -5.10 10.36
N TRP A 79 8.73 -5.69 9.17
CA TRP A 79 7.65 -6.64 8.84
C TRP A 79 6.24 -6.05 9.01
N MET A 80 6.13 -4.73 8.93
CA MET A 80 4.84 -4.05 8.97
C MET A 80 4.12 -4.30 7.64
N ASP A 81 2.86 -4.70 7.70
CA ASP A 81 2.05 -4.93 6.49
C ASP A 81 1.86 -3.62 5.69
N ASP A 82 1.66 -3.74 4.38
CA ASP A 82 1.56 -2.57 3.49
C ASP A 82 0.43 -1.62 3.89
N ARG A 83 -0.65 -2.12 4.52
CA ARG A 83 -1.76 -1.30 5.00
C ARG A 83 -1.38 -0.49 6.24
N SER A 84 -0.72 -1.12 7.22
CA SER A 84 -0.19 -0.42 8.39
C SER A 84 0.88 0.58 8.00
N ALA A 85 1.73 0.23 7.04
CA ALA A 85 2.73 1.11 6.44
C ALA A 85 2.14 2.34 5.75
N ALA A 86 1.12 2.16 4.91
CA ALA A 86 0.40 3.27 4.29
C ALA A 86 -0.31 4.16 5.33
N ARG A 87 -0.91 3.55 6.36
CA ARG A 87 -1.53 4.28 7.48
C ARG A 87 -0.50 5.16 8.21
N LEU A 88 0.65 4.59 8.57
CA LEU A 88 1.72 5.34 9.24
C LEU A 88 2.22 6.50 8.37
N ALA A 89 2.40 6.29 7.07
CA ALA A 89 2.78 7.36 6.14
C ALA A 89 1.71 8.47 6.14
N ALA A 90 0.43 8.13 6.09
CA ALA A 90 -0.66 9.12 6.14
C ALA A 90 -0.63 9.97 7.41
N TYR A 91 -0.41 9.37 8.58
CA TYR A 91 -0.28 10.12 9.83
C TYR A 91 0.95 11.04 9.86
N LYS A 92 2.10 10.58 9.34
CA LYS A 92 3.30 11.43 9.22
C LYS A 92 3.08 12.63 8.32
N HIS A 93 2.22 12.50 7.31
CA HIS A 93 1.86 13.58 6.41
C HIS A 93 0.65 14.42 6.91
N GLY A 94 0.16 14.20 8.13
CA GLY A 94 -0.99 14.94 8.69
C GLY A 94 -2.34 14.58 8.07
N ARG A 95 -2.42 13.49 7.29
CA ARG A 95 -3.61 13.05 6.54
C ARG A 95 -4.18 11.74 7.06
N GLY A 96 -3.93 11.42 8.32
CA GLY A 96 -4.37 10.17 8.96
C GLY A 96 -5.89 10.00 8.98
N ALA A 97 -6.63 11.08 9.27
CA ALA A 97 -8.10 11.06 9.26
C ALA A 97 -8.66 10.76 7.86
N GLU A 98 -8.15 11.44 6.82
CA GLU A 98 -8.54 11.17 5.43
C GLU A 98 -8.26 9.71 5.02
N TYR A 99 -7.16 9.11 5.51
CA TYR A 99 -6.87 7.69 5.28
C TYR A 99 -7.88 6.76 5.95
N ASP A 100 -8.23 7.01 7.20
CA ASP A 100 -9.18 6.17 7.93
C ASP A 100 -10.60 6.27 7.28
N ASP A 101 -11.02 7.45 6.84
CA ASP A 101 -12.29 7.66 6.13
C ASP A 101 -12.35 6.94 4.78
N THR A 102 -11.26 6.98 3.99
CA THR A 102 -11.18 6.25 2.71
C THR A 102 -11.19 4.74 2.90
N MET A 103 -10.61 4.23 3.98
CA MET A 103 -10.65 2.80 4.29
C MET A 103 -12.01 2.36 4.83
N ALA A 104 -12.71 3.22 5.59
CA ALA A 104 -14.07 2.98 6.06
C ALA A 104 -15.05 2.89 4.88
N THR A 105 -15.04 3.88 3.99
CA THR A 105 -15.88 3.89 2.77
C THR A 105 -15.62 2.67 1.88
N ARG A 106 -14.35 2.27 1.71
CA ARG A 106 -14.00 1.06 0.95
C ARG A 106 -14.51 -0.22 1.61
N ARG A 107 -14.48 -0.31 2.94
CA ARG A 107 -15.06 -1.45 3.69
C ARG A 107 -16.57 -1.52 3.53
N GLU A 108 -17.25 -0.38 3.63
CA GLU A 108 -18.70 -0.32 3.40
C GLU A 108 -19.07 -0.70 1.96
N ALA A 109 -18.31 -0.23 0.97
CA ALA A 109 -18.49 -0.64 -0.42
C ALA A 109 -18.31 -2.16 -0.57
N LYS A 110 -17.24 -2.75 0.00
CA LYS A 110 -17.03 -4.20 -0.05
C LYS A 110 -18.20 -4.99 0.57
N LYS A 111 -18.72 -4.52 1.72
CA LYS A 111 -19.90 -5.12 2.36
C LYS A 111 -21.13 -5.07 1.45
N ARG A 112 -21.36 -3.93 0.77
CA ARG A 112 -22.47 -3.76 -0.18
C ARG A 112 -22.37 -4.69 -1.40
N TYR A 113 -21.16 -4.95 -1.88
CA TYR A 113 -20.90 -5.83 -3.02
C TYR A 113 -20.74 -7.32 -2.64
N GLY A 114 -21.00 -7.69 -1.38
CA GLY A 114 -21.02 -9.10 -0.93
C GLY A 114 -19.67 -9.82 -0.98
N VAL A 115 -18.56 -9.08 -1.15
CA VAL A 115 -17.22 -9.68 -1.07
C VAL A 115 -16.95 -9.97 0.40
N ALA A 116 -17.00 -11.26 0.77
CA ALA A 116 -16.67 -11.71 2.11
C ALA A 116 -15.33 -11.09 2.53
N GLU A 117 -15.31 -10.41 3.69
CA GLU A 117 -14.08 -9.87 4.26
C GLU A 117 -13.22 -11.08 4.63
N GLU A 118 -12.21 -11.41 3.81
CA GLU A 118 -11.26 -12.45 4.18
C GLU A 118 -10.68 -12.09 5.55
N PRO A 119 -10.80 -12.99 6.55
CA PRO A 119 -10.22 -12.72 7.85
C PRO A 119 -8.72 -12.45 7.63
N PRO A 120 -8.13 -11.45 8.33
CA PRO A 120 -6.71 -11.20 8.20
C PRO A 120 -6.00 -12.54 8.44
N ALA A 121 -5.20 -12.97 7.46
CA ALA A 121 -4.46 -14.22 7.55
C ALA A 121 -3.78 -14.24 8.92
N SER A 122 -4.26 -15.11 9.81
CA SER A 122 -3.73 -15.24 11.16
C SER A 122 -2.33 -15.82 11.00
N HIS A 123 -1.34 -14.94 10.83
CA HIS A 123 0.04 -15.34 10.96
C HIS A 123 0.18 -15.86 12.40
N PRO A 124 0.63 -17.11 12.60
CA PRO A 124 0.90 -17.60 13.94
C PRO A 124 2.08 -16.79 14.46
N HIS A 125 1.79 -15.72 15.20
CA HIS A 125 2.77 -15.18 16.11
C HIS A 125 3.14 -16.35 17.02
N GLY A 126 4.40 -16.78 16.96
CA GLY A 126 4.96 -17.72 17.92
C GLY A 126 4.81 -17.09 19.29
N HIS A 127 3.68 -17.36 19.95
CA HIS A 127 3.43 -16.88 21.29
C HIS A 127 4.47 -17.55 22.16
N SER A 128 5.33 -16.72 22.75
CA SER A 128 6.10 -17.10 23.93
C SER A 128 5.17 -17.92 24.82
N PRO A 129 5.57 -19.10 25.34
CA PRO A 129 4.70 -19.99 26.13
C PRO A 129 4.12 -19.32 27.39
N LEU A 130 4.54 -18.09 27.71
CA LEU A 130 3.99 -17.21 28.73
C LEU A 130 2.69 -16.48 28.34
N ALA A 131 2.38 -16.40 27.04
CA ALA A 131 1.17 -15.73 26.53
C ALA A 131 -0.02 -16.70 26.34
N ASP A 132 0.16 -18.00 26.62
CA ASP A 132 -0.95 -18.94 26.70
C ASP A 132 -1.80 -18.63 27.95
N PRO A 133 -3.09 -18.29 27.81
CA PRO A 133 -3.97 -18.00 28.93
C PRO A 133 -4.06 -19.16 29.94
N ALA A 134 -3.88 -20.41 29.51
CA ALA A 134 -3.85 -21.55 30.41
C ALA A 134 -2.59 -21.55 31.30
N VAL A 135 -1.44 -21.16 30.75
CA VAL A 135 -0.17 -21.04 31.50
C VAL A 135 -0.23 -19.87 32.49
N PHE A 136 -0.82 -18.74 32.07
CA PHE A 136 -1.02 -17.58 32.93
C PHE A 136 -1.98 -17.87 34.10
N ALA A 137 -3.08 -18.58 33.84
CA ALA A 137 -4.03 -19.00 34.88
C ALA A 137 -3.37 -19.94 35.90
N ARG A 138 -2.55 -20.90 35.45
CA ARG A 138 -1.82 -21.80 36.35
C ARG A 138 -0.84 -21.06 37.25
N ARG A 139 -0.09 -20.07 36.74
CA ARG A 139 0.86 -19.27 37.53
C ARG A 139 0.15 -18.37 38.54
N THR A 140 -0.93 -17.71 38.13
CA THR A 140 -1.71 -16.84 39.03
C THR A 140 -2.40 -17.63 40.15
N ALA A 141 -2.93 -18.82 39.84
CA ALA A 141 -3.48 -19.72 40.85
C ALA A 141 -2.42 -20.20 41.85
N ALA A 142 -1.22 -20.56 41.36
CA ALA A 142 -0.10 -20.95 42.22
C ALA A 142 0.34 -19.79 43.14
N ALA A 143 0.43 -18.56 42.62
CA ALA A 143 0.78 -17.37 43.38
C ALA A 143 -0.28 -16.98 44.43
N ARG A 144 -1.57 -17.17 44.14
CA ARG A 144 -2.65 -16.93 45.10
C ARG A 144 -2.66 -17.98 46.21
N LYS A 145 -2.34 -19.23 45.90
CA LYS A 145 -2.29 -20.32 46.89
C LYS A 145 -1.13 -20.13 47.87
N SER A 146 0.03 -19.65 47.42
CA SER A 146 1.13 -19.28 48.30
C SER A 146 0.79 -18.07 49.18
N ALA A 147 0.12 -17.05 48.64
CA ALA A 147 -0.30 -15.86 49.42
C ALA A 147 -1.37 -16.16 50.48
N LYS A 148 -2.31 -17.09 50.21
CA LYS A 148 -3.33 -17.49 51.19
C LYS A 148 -2.75 -18.34 52.33
N ARG A 149 -1.68 -19.10 52.08
CA ARG A 149 -0.95 -19.83 53.13
C ARG A 149 -0.16 -18.89 54.04
N SER A 150 0.29 -17.74 53.55
CA SER A 150 0.98 -16.73 54.36
C SER A 150 0.04 -15.78 55.11
N SER A 151 -1.19 -15.56 54.65
CA SER A 151 -2.16 -14.67 55.33
C SER A 151 -3.01 -15.33 56.42
N ALA A 152 -3.12 -16.66 56.43
CA ALA A 152 -3.81 -17.40 57.50
C ALA A 152 -3.01 -17.46 58.82
N ALA A 153 -1.86 -16.80 58.89
CA ALA A 153 -0.92 -16.87 60.01
C ALA A 153 -0.89 -15.62 60.91
N LYS A 154 -1.93 -14.76 60.94
CA LYS A 154 -1.92 -13.56 61.82
C LYS A 154 -3.16 -13.44 62.73
N PRO A 155 -3.01 -13.44 64.08
CA PRO A 155 -4.12 -13.48 65.04
C PRO A 155 -4.71 -12.10 65.38
N ARG A 156 -5.93 -12.13 65.93
CA ARG A 156 -6.75 -11.00 66.44
C ARG A 156 -6.32 -10.53 67.84
N GLY A 157 -6.59 -9.27 68.15
CA GLY A 157 -6.59 -8.65 69.49
C GLY A 157 -5.73 -7.38 69.52
N ALA A 158 -6.10 -6.26 70.13
CA ALA A 158 -7.21 -5.86 71.00
C ALA A 158 -7.24 -4.31 70.90
N GLU A 159 -8.40 -3.67 70.74
CA GLU A 159 -9.27 -3.18 71.82
C GLU A 159 -8.72 -1.90 72.49
N THR A 160 -9.47 -0.83 72.24
CA THR A 160 -9.52 0.48 72.88
C THR A 160 -9.51 0.42 74.41
N VAL A 161 -8.81 1.34 75.09
CA VAL A 161 -9.29 2.02 76.32
C VAL A 161 -8.61 3.40 76.46
N GLU A 162 -9.48 4.39 76.67
CA GLU A 162 -9.39 5.78 77.22
C GLU A 162 -8.29 6.76 76.81
#